data_AF-A0A9Q7VTN3-F1
#
_entry.id   AF-A0A9Q7VTN3-F1
#
_cell.length_a   1.000
_cell.length_b   1.000
_cell.length_c   1.000
_cell.angle_alpha   90.00
_cell.angle_beta   90.00
_cell.angle_gamma   90.00
#
_symmetry.space_group_name_H-M   'P 1'
#
loop_
_entity.id
_entity.type
_entity.pdbx_description
1 polymer ?
#
loop_
_entity_poly.entity_id
_entity_poly.type
_entity_poly.pdbx_seq_one_letter_code
_entity_poly.pdbx_strand_id
1 'polypeptide(L)'
;MKKLVPDPPSSYRDPALKAANTTLRVALARQPLDPALFQLTTQAKPVSPDSLYSVREGVSAEEALVHVALLLKCAEEVCDEITQQGSGLERGLIWSMVHSVEMARAVVEALLDCQRGR
;
A
#
# COMPACT_ATOMS: atom_id res chain seq x y z
N MET A 1 8.05 -44.07 -5.79
CA MET A 1 8.09 -42.72 -6.41
C MET A 1 8.86 -41.81 -5.47
N LYS A 2 10.04 -41.33 -5.85
CA LYS A 2 10.81 -40.38 -5.02
C LYS A 2 10.03 -39.07 -5.05
N LYS A 3 9.44 -38.67 -3.90
CA LYS A 3 8.76 -37.38 -3.81
C LYS A 3 9.77 -36.30 -4.19
N LEU A 4 9.45 -35.49 -5.20
CA LEU A 4 10.19 -34.26 -5.48
C LEU A 4 10.05 -33.40 -4.22
N VAL A 5 11.10 -33.36 -3.41
CA VAL A 5 11.19 -32.39 -2.32
C VAL A 5 11.50 -31.07 -3.01
N PRO A 6 10.63 -30.05 -2.91
CA PRO A 6 10.95 -28.73 -3.44
C PRO A 6 12.26 -28.27 -2.79
N ASP A 7 13.21 -27.82 -3.60
CA ASP A 7 14.44 -27.25 -3.07
C ASP A 7 14.08 -26.15 -2.05
N PRO A 8 14.77 -26.09 -0.90
CA PRO A 8 14.53 -25.03 0.05
C PRO A 8 14.66 -23.69 -0.68
N PRO A 9 13.78 -22.71 -0.40
CA PRO A 9 13.85 -21.42 -1.06
C PRO A 9 15.29 -20.92 -0.95
N SER A 10 15.95 -20.74 -2.09
CA SER A 10 17.26 -20.13 -2.12
C SER A 10 17.13 -18.85 -1.33
N SER A 11 17.87 -18.75 -0.23
CA SER A 11 17.94 -17.53 0.56
C SER A 11 18.63 -16.50 -0.32
N TYR A 12 17.88 -15.88 -1.23
CA TYR A 12 18.24 -14.73 -2.04
C TYR A 12 18.27 -13.50 -1.11
N ARG A 13 18.94 -13.65 0.04
CA ARG A 13 19.31 -12.56 0.92
C ARG A 13 20.59 -12.01 0.36
N ASP A 14 20.43 -11.15 -0.64
CA ASP A 14 21.49 -10.24 -1.00
C ASP A 14 22.00 -9.56 0.29
N PRO A 15 23.26 -9.80 0.69
CA PRO A 15 23.82 -9.23 1.91
C PRO A 15 23.80 -7.69 1.86
N ALA A 16 23.87 -7.10 0.66
CA ALA A 16 23.74 -5.66 0.46
C ALA A 16 22.31 -5.18 0.78
N LEU A 17 21.28 -5.88 0.28
CA LEU A 17 19.89 -5.58 0.61
C LEU A 17 19.61 -5.73 2.11
N LYS A 18 20.20 -6.74 2.77
CA LYS A 18 20.07 -6.91 4.22
C LYS A 18 20.72 -5.77 5.00
N ALA A 19 21.92 -5.34 4.60
CA ALA A 19 22.61 -4.19 5.20
C ALA A 19 21.80 -2.90 4.99
N ALA A 20 21.30 -2.65 3.77
CA ALA A 20 20.47 -1.50 3.43
C ALA A 20 19.18 -1.45 4.28
N ASN A 21 18.47 -2.58 4.38
CA ASN A 21 17.29 -2.68 5.26
C ASN A 21 17.61 -2.42 6.73
N THR A 22 18.78 -2.88 7.20
CA THR A 22 19.22 -2.63 8.59
C THR A 22 19.46 -1.14 8.82
N THR A 23 20.14 -0.48 7.89
CA THR A 23 20.37 0.98 7.92
C THR A 23 19.05 1.75 7.91
N LEU A 24 18.12 1.40 7.02
CA LEU A 24 16.80 2.03 6.95
C LEU A 24 16.03 1.87 8.26
N ARG A 25 16.03 0.67 8.85
CA ARG A 25 15.37 0.44 10.14
C ARG A 25 15.96 1.29 11.26
N VAL A 26 17.28 1.45 11.31
CA VAL A 26 17.94 2.31 12.31
C VAL A 26 17.59 3.78 12.08
N ALA A 27 17.56 4.24 10.82
CA ALA A 27 17.18 5.61 10.49
C ALA A 27 15.73 5.90 10.86
N LEU A 28 14.80 5.02 10.47
CA LEU A 28 13.38 5.14 10.78
C LEU A 28 13.11 5.08 12.29
N ALA A 29 13.82 4.24 13.05
CA ALA A 29 13.69 4.18 14.51
C ALA A 29 14.17 5.46 15.21
N ARG A 30 15.04 6.25 14.57
CA ARG A 30 15.56 7.52 15.10
C ARG A 30 14.74 8.74 14.67
N GLN A 31 13.88 8.60 13.68
CA GLN A 31 12.95 9.66 13.28
C GLN A 31 11.65 9.49 14.07
N PRO A 32 11.35 10.40 15.03
CA PRO A 32 9.98 10.47 15.53
C PRO A 32 9.06 10.77 14.34
N LEU A 33 7.88 10.13 14.32
CA LEU A 33 6.80 10.49 13.42
C LEU A 33 6.57 12.00 13.56
N ASP A 34 6.82 12.76 12.49
CA ASP A 34 6.59 14.19 12.50
C ASP A 34 5.08 14.43 12.62
N PRO A 35 4.58 14.95 13.75
CA PRO A 35 3.15 15.21 13.92
C PRO A 35 2.65 16.28 12.92
N ALA A 36 3.54 17.06 12.31
CA ALA A 36 3.18 18.00 11.27
C ALA A 36 2.76 17.33 9.94
N LEU A 37 3.06 16.04 9.73
CA LEU A 37 2.61 15.32 8.53
C LEU A 37 1.09 15.34 8.37
N PHE A 38 0.34 15.29 9.46
CA PHE A 38 -1.12 15.37 9.43
C PHE A 38 -1.66 16.80 9.33
N GLN A 39 -0.80 17.80 9.53
CA GLN A 39 -1.12 19.21 9.29
C GLN A 39 -0.95 19.59 7.81
N LEU A 40 -0.39 18.69 6.99
CA LEU A 40 -0.30 18.89 5.55
C LEU A 40 -1.70 18.89 4.93
N THR A 41 -1.84 19.71 3.89
CA THR A 41 -3.03 19.75 3.07
C THR A 41 -2.69 19.41 1.63
N THR A 42 -3.66 18.85 0.94
CA THR A 42 -3.59 18.59 -0.49
C THR A 42 -3.36 19.87 -1.28
N GLN A 43 -2.57 19.76 -2.34
CA GLN A 43 -2.38 20.80 -3.33
C GLN A 43 -3.22 20.50 -4.57
N ALA A 44 -3.69 21.54 -5.25
CA ALA A 44 -4.39 21.37 -6.51
C ALA A 44 -3.47 20.69 -7.53
N LYS A 45 -3.88 19.52 -8.03
CA LYS A 45 -3.11 18.77 -9.02
C LYS A 45 -4.05 18.06 -9.99
N PRO A 46 -3.86 18.19 -11.32
CA PRO A 46 -4.66 17.46 -12.29
C PRO A 46 -4.43 15.94 -12.12
N VAL A 47 -5.50 15.14 -12.28
CA VAL A 47 -5.42 13.67 -12.11
C VAL A 47 -4.55 13.03 -13.20
N SER A 48 -4.59 13.59 -14.41
CA SER A 48 -3.77 13.21 -15.56
C SER A 48 -3.53 14.46 -16.44
N PRO A 49 -2.57 14.45 -17.39
CA PRO A 49 -2.22 15.63 -18.18
C PRO A 49 -3.40 16.32 -18.87
N ASP A 50 -4.37 15.55 -19.37
CA ASP A 50 -5.56 16.06 -20.08
C ASP A 50 -6.85 15.93 -19.25
N SER A 51 -6.73 15.80 -17.93
CA SER A 51 -7.89 15.59 -17.06
C SER A 51 -8.74 16.85 -16.92
N LEU A 52 -10.07 16.68 -17.03
CA LEU A 52 -11.04 17.71 -16.63
C LEU A 52 -11.13 17.90 -15.11
N TYR A 53 -10.54 16.98 -14.34
CA TYR A 53 -10.62 16.95 -12.88
C TYR A 53 -9.25 17.15 -12.23
N SER A 54 -9.24 17.88 -11.12
CA SER A 54 -8.08 18.05 -10.26
C SER A 54 -8.39 17.60 -8.84
N VAL A 55 -7.36 17.18 -8.12
CA VAL A 55 -7.42 17.07 -6.66
C VAL A 55 -7.80 18.44 -6.10
N ARG A 56 -8.79 18.45 -5.21
CA ARG A 56 -9.20 19.66 -4.49
C ARG A 56 -8.09 20.06 -3.53
N GLU A 57 -7.68 21.32 -3.54
CA GLU A 57 -6.71 21.84 -2.57
C GLU A 57 -7.32 22.01 -1.17
N GLY A 58 -6.44 22.02 -0.16
CA GLY A 58 -6.83 22.35 1.21
C GLY A 58 -7.51 21.22 1.98
N VAL A 59 -7.74 20.05 1.37
CA VAL A 59 -8.19 18.84 2.09
C VAL A 59 -7.08 18.40 3.03
N SER A 60 -7.40 18.15 4.30
CA SER A 60 -6.42 17.70 5.29
C SER A 60 -5.84 16.33 4.91
N ALA A 61 -4.61 16.05 5.35
CA ALA A 61 -3.99 14.74 5.13
C ALA A 61 -4.83 13.61 5.73
N GLU A 62 -5.48 13.82 6.88
CA GLU A 62 -6.38 12.84 7.49
C GLU A 62 -7.59 12.53 6.60
N GLU A 63 -8.34 13.55 6.19
CA GLU A 63 -9.51 13.36 5.31
C GLU A 63 -9.10 12.74 3.96
N ALA A 64 -7.98 13.17 3.40
CA ALA A 64 -7.44 12.59 2.17
C ALA A 64 -7.12 11.09 2.35
N LEU A 65 -6.50 10.70 3.47
CA LEU A 65 -6.19 9.31 3.78
C LEU A 65 -7.46 8.47 4.02
N VAL A 66 -8.51 9.03 4.64
CA VAL A 66 -9.83 8.37 4.75
C VAL A 66 -10.41 8.09 3.37
N HIS A 67 -10.34 9.07 2.45
CA HIS A 67 -10.78 8.87 1.07
C HIS A 67 -9.94 7.82 0.33
N VAL A 68 -8.62 7.80 0.54
CA VAL A 68 -7.73 6.78 -0.04
C VAL A 68 -8.10 5.39 0.47
N ALA A 69 -8.35 5.21 1.77
CA ALA A 69 -8.78 3.93 2.33
C ALA A 69 -10.09 3.42 1.69
N LEU A 70 -11.04 4.33 1.46
CA LEU A 70 -12.29 4.00 0.75
C LEU A 70 -12.02 3.55 -0.70
N LEU A 71 -11.18 4.27 -1.44
CA LEU A 71 -10.82 3.91 -2.82
C LEU A 71 -10.11 2.55 -2.89
N LEU A 72 -9.22 2.26 -1.95
CA LEU A 72 -8.55 0.96 -1.85
C LEU A 72 -9.54 -0.16 -1.53
N LYS A 73 -10.49 0.08 -0.62
CA LYS A 73 -11.57 -0.88 -0.37
C LYS A 73 -12.42 -1.12 -1.62
N CYS A 74 -12.78 -0.07 -2.37
CA CYS A 74 -13.49 -0.26 -3.64
C CYS A 74 -12.66 -1.09 -4.64
N ALA A 75 -11.34 -0.92 -4.68
CA ALA A 75 -10.47 -1.73 -5.53
C ALA A 75 -10.40 -3.20 -5.07
N GLU A 76 -10.40 -3.48 -3.76
CA GLU A 76 -10.52 -4.85 -3.21
C GLU A 76 -11.81 -5.53 -3.71
N GLU A 77 -12.97 -4.90 -3.51
CA GLU A 77 -14.27 -5.45 -3.91
C GLU A 77 -14.35 -5.70 -5.42
N VAL A 78 -13.81 -4.79 -6.24
CA VAL A 78 -13.75 -4.97 -7.71
C VAL A 78 -12.84 -6.15 -8.08
N CYS A 79 -11.68 -6.26 -7.44
CA CYS A 79 -10.75 -7.36 -7.73
C CYS A 79 -11.34 -8.71 -7.28
N ASP A 80 -12.06 -8.75 -6.17
CA ASP A 80 -12.75 -9.95 -5.69
C ASP A 80 -13.81 -10.43 -6.68
N GLU A 81 -14.64 -9.53 -7.20
CA GLU A 81 -15.65 -9.85 -8.21
C GLU A 81 -15.00 -10.42 -9.49
N ILE A 82 -13.95 -9.76 -10.01
CA ILE A 82 -13.25 -10.26 -11.21
C ILE A 82 -12.58 -11.61 -10.94
N THR A 83 -12.04 -11.82 -9.73
CA THR A 83 -11.40 -13.08 -9.33
C THR A 83 -12.39 -14.23 -9.21
N GLN A 84 -13.66 -13.96 -8.85
CA GLN A 84 -14.73 -14.95 -8.85
C GLN A 84 -15.13 -15.38 -10.26
N GLN A 85 -15.06 -14.45 -11.23
CA GLN A 85 -15.44 -14.69 -12.63
C GLN A 85 -14.27 -15.20 -13.50
N GLY A 86 -13.03 -14.95 -13.10
CA GLY A 86 -11.83 -15.29 -13.84
C GLY A 86 -11.37 -16.74 -13.69
N SER A 87 -10.70 -17.27 -14.73
CA SER A 87 -10.06 -18.59 -14.69
C SER A 87 -8.62 -18.54 -15.24
N GLY A 88 -7.75 -19.42 -14.77
CA GLY A 88 -6.37 -19.51 -15.25
C GLY A 88 -5.43 -18.41 -14.73
N LEU A 89 -4.54 -17.92 -15.60
CA LEU A 89 -3.45 -16.99 -15.25
C LEU A 89 -3.96 -15.64 -14.72
N GLU A 90 -5.04 -15.12 -15.31
CA GLU A 90 -5.63 -13.82 -14.95
C GLU A 90 -6.05 -13.79 -13.49
N ARG A 91 -6.63 -14.89 -12.98
CA ARG A 91 -6.99 -15.05 -11.57
C ARG A 91 -5.77 -14.94 -10.65
N GLY A 92 -4.64 -15.51 -11.03
CA GLY A 92 -3.40 -15.42 -10.23
C GLY A 92 -2.82 -14.00 -10.19
N LEU A 93 -2.89 -13.28 -11.31
CA LEU A 93 -2.47 -11.88 -11.40
C LEU A 93 -3.38 -10.97 -10.55
N ILE A 94 -4.70 -11.17 -10.61
CA ILE A 94 -5.65 -10.38 -9.82
C ILE A 94 -5.51 -10.69 -8.33
N TRP A 95 -5.30 -11.95 -7.93
CA TRP A 95 -4.99 -12.29 -6.53
C TRP A 95 -3.76 -11.56 -6.00
N SER A 96 -2.73 -11.42 -6.83
CA SER A 96 -1.52 -10.67 -6.47
C SER A 96 -1.82 -9.17 -6.29
N MET A 97 -2.74 -8.63 -7.09
CA MET A 97 -3.23 -7.26 -6.98
C MET A 97 -4.09 -7.06 -5.72
N VAL A 98 -5.04 -7.96 -5.42
CA VAL A 98 -5.85 -7.94 -4.19
C VAL A 98 -4.94 -7.80 -2.98
N HIS A 99 -3.96 -8.69 -2.85
CA HIS A 99 -3.06 -8.67 -1.70
C HIS A 99 -2.27 -7.35 -1.57
N SER A 100 -1.85 -6.78 -2.70
CA SER A 100 -1.14 -5.50 -2.71
C SER A 100 -2.03 -4.34 -2.26
N VAL A 101 -3.32 -4.36 -2.65
CA VAL A 101 -4.30 -3.34 -2.28
C VAL A 101 -4.69 -3.47 -0.80
N GLU A 102 -4.95 -4.68 -0.31
CA GLU A 102 -5.23 -4.95 1.11
C GLU A 102 -4.10 -4.45 2.02
N MET A 103 -2.85 -4.73 1.64
CA MET A 103 -1.68 -4.24 2.36
C MET A 103 -1.60 -2.71 2.36
N ALA A 104 -1.86 -2.07 1.21
CA ALA A 104 -1.88 -0.62 1.13
C ALA A 104 -2.97 -0.01 2.04
N ARG A 105 -4.18 -0.60 2.06
CA ARG A 105 -5.27 -0.15 2.91
C ARG A 105 -4.91 -0.30 4.39
N ALA A 106 -4.36 -1.44 4.78
CA ALA A 106 -3.93 -1.68 6.15
C ALA A 106 -2.89 -0.66 6.64
N VAL A 107 -1.95 -0.25 5.78
CA VAL A 107 -0.97 0.81 6.11
C VAL A 107 -1.67 2.16 6.31
N VAL A 108 -2.62 2.52 5.45
CA VAL A 108 -3.38 3.76 5.58
C VAL A 108 -4.24 3.77 6.85
N GLU A 109 -4.91 2.66 7.15
CA GLU A 109 -5.71 2.51 8.39
C GLU A 109 -4.83 2.64 9.63
N ALA A 110 -3.65 2.01 9.65
CA ALA A 110 -2.71 2.15 10.76
C ALA A 110 -2.23 3.60 10.98
N LEU A 111 -2.06 4.38 9.91
CA LEU A 111 -1.72 5.81 10.00
C LEU A 111 -2.88 6.62 10.59
N LEU A 112 -4.12 6.32 10.20
CA LEU A 112 -5.32 6.98 10.72
C LEU A 112 -5.57 6.63 12.21
N ASP A 113 -5.33 5.38 12.61
CA ASP A 113 -5.51 4.96 14.00
C ASP A 113 -4.50 5.60 14.96
N CYS A 114 -3.29 5.91 14.47
CA CYS A 114 -2.29 6.66 15.23
C CYS A 114 -2.77 8.08 15.63
N GLN A 115 -3.70 8.68 14.88
CA GLN A 115 -4.30 9.98 15.23
C GLN A 115 -5.40 9.86 16.27
N ARG A 116 -6.20 8.78 16.20
CA ARG A 116 -7.34 8.56 17.10
C ARG A 116 -6.94 8.15 18.52
N GLY A 117 -5.74 7.60 18.68
CA GLY A 117 -5.18 7.15 19.96
C GLY A 117 -4.40 8.19 20.75
N ARG A 118 -4.49 9.49 20.40
CA ARG A 118 -3.93 10.62 21.18
C ARG A 118 -4.99 11.35 21.99
#